data_AF-A0ABD4S7V8-F1
#
_entry.id   AF-A0ABD4S7V8-F1
#
_cell.length_a   1.000
_cell.length_b   1.000
_cell.length_c   1.000
_cell.angle_alpha   90.00
_cell.angle_beta   90.00
_cell.angle_gamma   90.00
#
_symmetry.space_group_name_H-M   'P 1'
#
loop_
_entity.id
_entity.type
_entity.pdbx_description
1 polymer ?
#
loop_
_entity_poly.entity_id
_entity_poly.type
_entity_poly.pdbx_seq_one_letter_code
_entity_poly.pdbx_strand_id
1 'polypeptide(L)' 'MTAKKRVTVRIPDELNEELQRHSQRKGLSKNAFIINILWKEFEDLQDLKNEQEIDKYE' A
#
# COMPACT_ATOMS: atom_id res chain seq x y z
N MET A 1 -16.88 2.45 -15.05
CA MET A 1 -16.51 2.61 -13.62
C MET A 1 -16.00 1.27 -13.12
N THR A 2 -14.74 1.17 -12.72
CA THR A 2 -14.18 -0.07 -12.17
C THR A 2 -14.85 -0.35 -10.82
N ALA A 3 -15.39 -1.56 -10.64
CA ALA A 3 -16.06 -1.92 -9.40
C ALA A 3 -15.08 -1.89 -8.23
N LYS A 4 -15.41 -1.12 -7.17
CA LYS A 4 -14.62 -1.10 -5.94
C LYS A 4 -15.00 -2.31 -5.08
N LYS A 5 -14.02 -3.11 -4.66
CA LYS A 5 -14.22 -4.20 -3.69
C LYS A 5 -13.96 -3.69 -2.28
N ARG A 6 -14.81 -4.10 -1.32
CA ARG A 6 -14.60 -3.81 0.10
C ARG A 6 -13.67 -4.87 0.70
N VAL A 7 -12.57 -4.44 1.30
CA VAL A 7 -11.63 -5.28 2.03
C VAL A 7 -11.62 -4.83 3.49
N THR A 8 -11.62 -5.78 4.41
CA THR A 8 -11.47 -5.51 5.85
C THR A 8 -10.14 -6.09 6.30
N VAL A 9 -9.31 -5.26 6.94
CA VAL A 9 -8.00 -5.67 7.47
C VAL A 9 -7.98 -5.45 8.98
N ARG A 10 -7.27 -6.32 9.69
CA ARG A 10 -6.97 -6.13 11.11
C ARG A 10 -5.60 -5.50 11.20
N ILE A 11 -5.50 -4.39 11.92
CA ILE A 11 -4.25 -3.65 12.13
C ILE A 11 -4.10 -3.31 13.62
N PRO A 12 -2.88 -3.14 14.12
CA PRO A 12 -2.65 -2.58 15.45
C PRO A 12 -3.27 -1.19 15.60
N ASP A 13 -3.73 -0.86 16.81
CA ASP A 13 -4.33 0.44 17.10
C ASP A 13 -3.34 1.58 16.86
N GLU A 14 -2.08 1.39 17.23
CA GLU A 14 -1.00 2.37 17.00
C GLU A 14 -0.85 2.70 15.51
N LEU A 15 -0.84 1.67 14.64
CA LEU A 15 -0.77 1.86 13.19
C LEU A 15 -2.01 2.58 12.67
N ASN A 16 -3.20 2.26 13.20
CA ASN A 16 -4.44 2.91 12.83
C ASN A 16 -4.40 4.42 13.16
N GLU A 17 -3.84 4.80 14.31
CA GLU A 17 -3.66 6.20 14.71
C GLU A 17 -2.62 6.93 13.86
N GLU A 18 -1.49 6.29 13.56
CA GLU A 18 -0.47 6.88 12.71
C GLU A 18 -1.01 7.12 11.29
N LEU A 19 -1.64 6.12 10.67
CA LEU A 19 -2.28 6.27 9.36
C LEU A 19 -3.26 7.45 9.33
N GLN A 20 -4.03 7.64 10.42
CA GLN A 20 -4.94 8.77 10.56
C GLN A 20 -4.17 10.11 10.58
N ARG A 21 -3.18 10.24 11.46
CA ARG A 21 -2.36 11.46 11.58
C ARG A 21 -1.66 11.82 10.27
N HIS A 22 -1.05 10.84 9.60
CA HIS A 22 -0.34 11.05 8.34
C HIS A 22 -1.29 11.42 7.19
N SER A 23 -2.46 10.79 7.12
CA SER A 23 -3.47 11.14 6.11
C SER A 23 -3.92 12.60 6.23
N GLN A 24 -4.18 13.06 7.46
CA GLN A 24 -4.58 14.45 7.74
C GLN A 24 -3.49 15.44 7.35
N ARG A 25 -2.22 15.17 7.69
CA ARG A 25 -1.08 16.03 7.33
C ARG A 25 -0.92 16.19 5.81
N LYS A 26 -1.30 15.16 5.04
CA LYS A 26 -1.25 15.17 3.57
C LYS A 26 -2.54 15.67 2.90
N GLY A 27 -3.55 16.04 3.68
CA GLY A 27 -4.86 16.45 3.15
C GLY A 27 -5.63 15.33 2.44
N LEU A 28 -5.34 14.07 2.78
CA LEU A 28 -5.96 12.89 2.17
C LEU A 28 -6.95 12.24 3.15
N SER A 29 -7.97 11.59 2.60
CA SER A 29 -8.75 10.63 3.41
C SER A 29 -7.85 9.46 3.82
N LYS A 30 -8.09 8.89 4.99
CA LYS A 30 -7.36 7.71 5.47
C LYS A 30 -7.36 6.57 4.44
N ASN A 31 -8.50 6.32 3.80
CA ASN A 31 -8.62 5.27 2.79
C ASN A 31 -7.77 5.57 1.54
N ALA A 32 -7.78 6.80 1.04
CA ALA A 32 -6.92 7.19 -0.09
C ALA A 32 -5.43 7.07 0.27
N PHE A 33 -5.07 7.46 1.50
CA PHE A 33 -3.70 7.32 1.99
C PHE A 33 -3.26 5.86 2.08
N ILE A 34 -4.10 4.97 2.62
CA ILE A 34 -3.83 3.53 2.67
C ILE A 34 -3.68 2.95 1.26
N ILE A 35 -4.56 3.32 0.32
CA ILE A 35 -4.48 2.83 -1.07
C ILE A 35 -3.15 3.25 -1.72
N ASN A 36 -2.70 4.49 -1.50
CA ASN A 36 -1.41 4.95 -2.04
C ASN A 36 -0.23 4.15 -1.48
N ILE A 37 -0.25 3.80 -0.20
CA ILE A 37 0.78 2.93 0.41
C ILE A 37 0.74 1.55 -0.25
N LEU A 38 -0.45 0.94 -0.36
CA LEU A 38 -0.60 -0.39 -0.93
C LEU A 38 -0.14 -0.47 -2.38
N TRP A 39 -0.40 0.56 -3.19
CA TRP A 39 0.10 0.61 -4.57
C TRP A 39 1.61 0.69 -4.63
N LYS A 40 2.20 1.59 -3.84
CA LYS A 40 3.65 1.75 -3.81
C LYS A 40 4.35 0.45 -3.41
N GLU A 41 3.92 -0.16 -2.30
CA GLU A 41 4.52 -1.43 -1.84
C GLU A 41 4.28 -2.57 -2.83
N PHE A 42 3.15 -2.57 -3.55
CA PHE A 42 2.89 -3.56 -4.59
C PHE A 42 3.85 -3.42 -5.77
N GLU A 43 4.09 -2.19 -6.24
CA GLU A 43 5.06 -1.89 -7.30
C GLU A 43 6.47 -2.29 -6.87
N ASP A 44 6.91 -1.85 -5.68
CA ASP A 44 8.23 -2.19 -5.13
C ASP A 44 8.45 -3.72 -5.04
N LEU A 45 7.41 -4.49 -4.66
CA LEU A 45 7.46 -5.95 -4.63
C LEU A 45 7.49 -6.61 -6.02
N GLN A 46 6.87 -6.02 -7.04
CA GLN A 46 6.97 -6.52 -8.41
C GLN A 46 8.37 -6.31 -8.98
N ASP A 47 8.96 -5.14 -8.72
CA ASP A 47 10.30 -4.79 -9.22
C ASP A 47 11.36 -5.75 -8.66
N LEU A 48 11.32 -6.02 -7.36
CA LEU A 48 12.19 -7.02 -6.72
C LEU A 48 12.05 -8.43 -7.32
N LYS A 49 10.84 -8.83 -7.71
CA LYS A 49 10.60 -10.14 -8.32
C LYS A 49 11.22 -10.21 -9.72
N ASN A 50 11.12 -9.14 -10.50
CA ASN A 50 11.66 -9.09 -11.85
C ASN A 50 13.20 -9.13 -11.82
N GLU A 51 13.84 -8.47 -10.87
CA GLU A 51 15.30 -8.51 -10.68
C GLU A 51 15.79 -9.93 -10.32
N GLN A 52 15.10 -10.64 -9.42
CA GLN A 52 15.43 -12.01 -9.05
C GLN A 52 15.21 -13.04 -10.17
N GLU A 53 14.29 -12.77 -11.10
CA GLU A 53 14.08 -13.62 -12.28
C GLU A 53 15.16 -13.42 -13.34
N ILE A 54 15.78 -12.23 -13.44
CA ILE A 54 16.88 -11.95 -14.39
C ILE A 54 18.19 -12.63 -13.93
N ASP A 55 18.53 -12.55 -12.64
CA ASP A 55 19.74 -13.19 -12.08
C ASP A 55 19.74 -14.72 -12.13
N LYS A 56 18.58 -15.35 -12.35
CA LYS A 56 18.44 -16.81 -12.39
C LYS A 56 18.80 -17.42 -13.76
N TYR A 57 19.03 -16.58 -14.77
CA TYR A 57 19.35 -17.00 -16.14
C TYR A 57 20.72 -16.49 -16.64
N GLU A 58 21.55 -15.87 -15.78
CA GLU A 58 22.99 -15.68 -16.00
C GLU A 58 23.82 -16.78 -15.32
#